data_AF-A0A1S8KJ43-F1
#
_entry.id   AF-A0A1S8KJ43-F1
#
_cell.length_a   1.000
_cell.length_b   1.000
_cell.length_c   1.000
_cell.angle_alpha   90.00
_cell.angle_beta   90.00
_cell.angle_gamma   90.00
#
_symmetry.space_group_name_H-M   'P 1'
#
loop_
_entity.id
_entity.type
_entity.pdbx_description
1 polymer ?
#
loop_
_entity_poly.entity_id
_entity_poly.type
_entity_poly.pdbx_seq_one_letter_code
_entity_poly.pdbx_strand_id
1 'polypeptide(L)'
;MLDPLFTDETFITFGFGHLVELAEPGHYDEKWQNWKLESLPIFPDRYDFEVAKDKGKQFKIVAELLKKANTIIVATDSDREGENIAWSIIHNANAFSKDKTFKRLWINSLEKDVIRSGFQNLQPGMNYYPFYQEAQTRQIADWLIGMNASPLYTLNLQQKGV
;
A
#
# COMPACT_ATOMS: atom_id res chain seq x y z
N MET A 1 20.81 -18.31 21.94
CA MET A 1 21.10 -19.14 20.76
C MET A 1 20.47 -18.41 19.58
N LEU A 2 21.23 -18.07 18.54
CA LEU A 2 20.68 -17.43 17.33
C LEU A 2 19.68 -18.40 16.69
N ASP A 3 18.50 -17.93 16.27
CA ASP A 3 17.56 -18.79 15.53
C ASP A 3 18.23 -19.13 14.19
N PRO A 4 18.35 -20.42 13.79
CA PRO A 4 18.98 -20.80 12.53
C PRO A 4 18.32 -20.17 11.30
N LEU A 5 17.10 -19.64 11.41
CA LEU A 5 16.40 -18.93 10.33
C LEU A 5 16.86 -17.47 10.17
N PHE A 6 17.33 -16.84 11.24
CA PHE A 6 17.67 -15.42 11.30
C PHE A 6 19.06 -15.25 11.91
N THR A 7 20.07 -15.45 11.08
CA THR A 7 21.48 -15.37 11.50
C THR A 7 21.98 -13.93 11.66
N ASP A 8 21.32 -12.99 10.99
CA ASP A 8 21.63 -11.55 11.03
C ASP A 8 20.68 -10.80 11.97
N GLU A 9 21.03 -9.55 12.31
CA GLU A 9 20.14 -8.66 13.07
C GLU A 9 18.80 -8.50 12.33
N THR A 10 17.72 -8.95 12.98
CA THR A 10 16.40 -9.06 12.36
C THR A 10 15.38 -8.27 13.18
N PHE A 11 14.66 -7.39 12.49
CA PHE A 11 13.57 -6.61 13.07
C PHE A 11 12.23 -7.05 12.50
N ILE A 12 11.22 -7.13 13.35
CA ILE A 12 9.83 -7.37 12.94
C ILE A 12 9.05 -6.07 13.13
N THR A 13 8.28 -5.70 12.11
CA THR A 13 7.38 -4.54 12.14
C THR A 13 6.09 -4.87 11.39
N PHE A 14 5.10 -3.99 11.47
CA PHE A 14 3.75 -4.25 10.97
C PHE A 14 3.06 -2.98 10.46
N GLY A 15 2.13 -3.14 9.53
CA GLY A 15 1.07 -2.16 9.25
C GLY A 15 -0.21 -2.57 9.98
N PHE A 16 -1.11 -1.61 10.24
CA PHE A 16 -2.47 -1.89 10.68
C PHE A 16 -3.45 -1.36 9.62
N GLY A 17 -3.96 -2.30 8.81
CA GLY A 17 -4.55 -1.97 7.51
C GLY A 17 -3.57 -1.20 6.62
N HIS A 18 -4.11 -0.38 5.73
CA HIS A 18 -3.30 0.51 4.89
C HIS A 18 -2.69 1.65 5.69
N LEU A 19 -1.35 1.76 5.73
CA LEU A 19 -0.68 2.97 6.22
C LEU A 19 -0.61 4.08 5.16
N VAL A 20 -0.87 3.72 3.90
CA VAL A 20 -0.72 4.54 2.71
C VAL A 20 -2.03 4.46 1.93
N GLU A 21 -2.54 5.60 1.49
CA GLU A 21 -3.80 5.73 0.75
C GLU A 21 -3.61 6.64 -0.48
N LEU A 22 -4.57 6.61 -1.41
CA LEU A 22 -4.59 7.54 -2.54
C LEU A 22 -4.82 8.96 -2.03
N ALA A 23 -4.05 9.92 -2.54
CA ALA A 23 -4.23 11.32 -2.20
C ALA A 23 -5.62 11.82 -2.63
N GLU A 24 -6.19 12.71 -1.82
CA GLU A 24 -7.49 13.33 -2.09
C GLU A 24 -7.43 14.24 -3.34
N PRO A 25 -8.54 14.47 -4.06
CA PRO A 25 -8.54 15.32 -5.26
C PRO A 25 -7.90 16.71 -5.07
N GLY A 26 -8.10 17.32 -3.90
CA GLY A 26 -7.53 18.63 -3.56
C GLY A 26 -6.00 18.67 -3.45
N HIS A 27 -5.33 17.52 -3.32
CA HIS A 27 -3.86 17.41 -3.37
C HIS A 27 -3.32 17.77 -4.77
N TYR A 28 -4.07 17.44 -5.82
CA TYR A 28 -3.62 17.63 -7.21
C TYR A 28 -3.94 19.03 -7.74
N ASP A 29 -5.10 19.59 -7.38
CA ASP A 29 -5.55 20.90 -7.82
C ASP A 29 -6.57 21.47 -6.82
N GLU A 30 -6.39 22.73 -6.40
CA GLU A 30 -7.29 23.42 -5.46
C GLU A 30 -8.73 23.45 -5.99
N LYS A 31 -8.93 23.49 -7.32
CA LYS A 31 -10.28 23.45 -7.92
C LYS A 31 -11.05 22.17 -7.57
N TRP A 32 -10.35 21.08 -7.25
CA TRP A 32 -10.95 19.80 -6.88
C TRP A 32 -11.11 19.61 -5.37
N GLN A 33 -10.69 20.58 -4.55
CA GLN A 33 -10.87 20.53 -3.10
C GLN A 33 -12.34 20.59 -2.69
N ASN A 34 -13.17 21.30 -3.47
CA ASN A 34 -14.61 21.41 -3.24
C ASN A 34 -15.39 20.92 -4.47
N TRP A 35 -16.45 20.17 -4.24
CA TRP A 35 -17.25 19.61 -5.33
C TRP A 35 -18.01 20.69 -6.10
N LYS A 36 -17.72 20.81 -7.40
CA LYS A 36 -18.40 21.69 -8.36
C LYS A 36 -18.55 20.96 -9.68
N LEU A 37 -19.71 21.07 -10.33
CA LEU A 37 -19.96 20.41 -11.62
C LEU A 37 -18.96 20.87 -12.70
N GLU A 38 -18.61 22.16 -12.70
CA GLU A 38 -17.65 22.76 -13.63
C GLU A 38 -16.22 22.21 -13.47
N SER A 39 -15.91 21.61 -12.32
CA SER A 39 -14.59 21.07 -12.00
C SER A 39 -14.48 19.56 -12.26
N LEU A 40 -15.58 18.93 -12.71
CA LEU A 40 -15.59 17.54 -13.14
C LEU A 40 -15.26 17.43 -14.65
N PRO A 41 -14.61 16.34 -15.08
CA PRO A 41 -14.14 15.24 -14.26
C PRO A 41 -12.83 15.55 -13.50
N ILE A 42 -12.67 14.97 -12.32
CA ILE A 42 -11.39 14.84 -11.62
C ILE A 42 -10.58 13.77 -12.34
N PHE A 43 -9.48 14.17 -12.97
CA PHE A 43 -8.62 13.29 -13.75
C PHE A 43 -7.17 13.80 -13.72
N PRO A 44 -6.39 13.49 -12.67
CA PRO A 44 -4.99 13.90 -12.59
C PRO A 44 -4.12 13.09 -13.55
N ASP A 45 -2.99 13.67 -13.98
CA ASP A 45 -2.01 13.00 -14.85
C ASP A 45 -1.32 11.81 -14.16
N ARG A 46 -1.24 11.85 -12.84
CA ARG A 46 -0.67 10.78 -11.99
C ARG A 46 -1.48 10.65 -10.70
N TYR A 47 -1.43 9.45 -10.11
CA TYR A 47 -2.07 9.14 -8.85
C TYR A 47 -1.00 9.05 -7.76
N ASP A 48 -1.02 10.01 -6.86
CA ASP A 48 -0.11 10.09 -5.74
C ASP A 48 -0.69 9.27 -4.57
N PHE A 49 0.20 8.59 -3.88
CA PHE A 49 -0.13 7.83 -2.66
C PHE A 49 0.52 8.56 -1.50
N GLU A 50 -0.22 8.77 -0.43
CA GLU A 50 0.22 9.50 0.75
C GLU A 50 0.02 8.69 2.02
N VAL A 51 0.74 9.07 3.07
CA VAL A 51 0.60 8.43 4.38
C VAL A 51 -0.70 8.91 5.01
N ALA A 52 -1.56 7.97 5.41
CA ALA A 52 -2.83 8.30 6.03
C ALA A 52 -2.62 9.18 7.28
N LYS A 53 -3.47 10.21 7.42
CA LYS A 53 -3.29 11.31 8.40
C LYS A 53 -3.11 10.82 9.85
N ASP A 54 -3.79 9.75 10.23
CA ASP A 54 -3.76 9.13 11.56
C ASP A 54 -2.63 8.09 11.75
N LYS A 55 -1.92 7.72 10.68
CA LYS A 55 -0.97 6.59 10.65
C LYS A 55 0.50 7.00 10.53
N GLY A 56 0.78 8.30 10.47
CA GLY A 56 2.12 8.85 10.29
C GLY A 56 3.16 8.34 11.29
N LYS A 57 2.79 8.15 12.56
CA LYS A 57 3.72 7.61 13.58
C LYS A 57 4.19 6.21 13.25
N GLN A 58 3.27 5.30 12.94
CA GLN A 58 3.62 3.91 12.61
C GLN A 58 4.36 3.84 11.28
N PHE A 59 3.91 4.59 10.28
CA PHE A 59 4.59 4.65 8.99
C PHE A 59 6.05 5.06 9.14
N LYS A 60 6.35 6.07 9.98
CA LYS A 60 7.72 6.52 10.24
C LYS A 60 8.60 5.39 10.80
N ILE A 61 8.09 4.63 11.77
CA ILE A 61 8.81 3.49 12.38
C ILE A 61 9.13 2.45 11.29
N VAL A 62 8.13 2.07 10.50
CA VAL A 62 8.30 1.08 9.43
C VAL A 62 9.29 1.59 8.37
N ALA A 63 9.15 2.85 7.93
CA ALA A 63 9.99 3.46 6.92
C ALA A 63 11.47 3.53 7.34
N GLU A 64 11.75 3.86 8.60
CA GLU A 64 13.13 3.86 9.12
C GLU A 64 13.77 2.47 9.10
N LEU A 65 13.01 1.44 9.47
CA LEU A 65 13.48 0.05 9.42
C LEU A 65 13.72 -0.42 7.98
N LEU A 66 12.78 -0.16 7.07
CA LEU A 66 12.89 -0.53 5.65
C LEU A 66 14.09 0.15 4.97
N LYS A 67 14.35 1.43 5.29
CA LYS A 67 15.52 2.16 4.76
C LYS A 67 16.84 1.56 5.24
N LYS A 68 16.93 1.14 6.50
CA LYS A 68 18.14 0.53 7.07
C LYS A 68 18.40 -0.90 6.60
N ALA A 69 17.35 -1.67 6.34
CA ALA A 69 17.46 -3.10 6.01
C ALA A 69 18.09 -3.34 4.63
N ASN A 70 19.01 -4.31 4.51
CA ASN A 70 19.51 -4.80 3.21
C ASN A 70 18.55 -5.82 2.58
N THR A 71 17.87 -6.61 3.42
CA THR A 71 16.88 -7.62 3.01
C THR A 71 15.53 -7.28 3.63
N ILE A 72 14.49 -7.22 2.79
CA ILE A 72 13.11 -6.97 3.20
C ILE A 72 12.31 -8.24 2.90
N ILE A 73 11.71 -8.83 3.93
CA ILE A 73 10.82 -9.99 3.81
C ILE A 73 9.38 -9.49 3.94
N VAL A 74 8.61 -9.60 2.87
CA VAL A 74 7.17 -9.37 2.90
C VAL A 74 6.49 -10.59 3.52
N ALA A 75 5.74 -10.37 4.60
CA ALA A 75 5.07 -11.41 5.38
C ALA A 75 3.59 -11.06 5.67
N THR A 76 2.99 -10.24 4.80
CA THR A 76 1.55 -9.95 4.80
C THR A 76 0.75 -11.15 4.31
N ASP A 77 -0.58 -11.08 4.39
CA ASP A 77 -1.48 -12.14 3.91
C ASP A 77 -1.16 -12.54 2.46
N SER A 78 -1.33 -13.83 2.14
CA SER A 78 -0.99 -14.42 0.85
C SER A 78 -2.05 -14.13 -0.22
N ASP A 79 -2.33 -12.86 -0.47
CA ASP A 79 -3.31 -12.39 -1.44
C ASP A 79 -2.91 -11.04 -2.06
N ARG A 80 -3.78 -10.50 -2.93
CA ARG A 80 -3.56 -9.22 -3.62
C ARG A 80 -3.52 -8.02 -2.67
N GLU A 81 -4.29 -8.09 -1.58
CA GLU A 81 -4.42 -6.99 -0.63
C GLU A 81 -3.18 -6.93 0.29
N GLY A 82 -2.70 -8.09 0.73
CA GLY A 82 -1.44 -8.21 1.44
C GLY A 82 -0.25 -7.69 0.63
N GLU A 83 -0.18 -7.97 -0.67
CA GLU A 83 0.83 -7.35 -1.54
C GLU A 83 0.63 -5.83 -1.63
N ASN A 84 -0.61 -5.36 -1.74
CA ASN A 84 -0.91 -3.94 -1.80
C ASN A 84 -0.41 -3.16 -0.59
N ILE A 85 -0.72 -3.66 0.60
CA ILE A 85 -0.29 -3.06 1.87
C ILE A 85 1.25 -3.01 1.92
N ALA A 86 1.93 -4.12 1.65
CA ALA A 86 3.38 -4.20 1.79
C ALA A 86 4.11 -3.28 0.80
N TRP A 87 3.79 -3.39 -0.49
CA TRP A 87 4.50 -2.64 -1.53
C TRP A 87 4.16 -1.15 -1.51
N SER A 88 2.93 -0.75 -1.17
CA SER A 88 2.58 0.66 -0.98
C SER A 88 3.42 1.33 0.10
N ILE A 89 3.64 0.63 1.22
CA ILE A 89 4.52 1.12 2.30
C ILE A 89 5.97 1.19 1.83
N ILE A 90 6.48 0.15 1.16
CA ILE A 90 7.87 0.11 0.66
C ILE A 90 8.15 1.26 -0.32
N HIS A 91 7.23 1.51 -1.25
CA HIS A 91 7.34 2.60 -2.22
C HIS A 91 7.27 3.97 -1.56
N ASN A 92 6.26 4.22 -0.71
CA ASN A 92 6.14 5.50 0.00
C ASN A 92 7.31 5.75 0.97
N ALA A 93 7.88 4.69 1.54
CA ALA A 93 9.07 4.80 2.38
C ALA A 93 10.33 5.11 1.56
N ASN A 94 10.28 5.19 0.23
CA ASN A 94 11.44 5.27 -0.66
C ASN A 94 12.46 4.16 -0.36
N ALA A 95 11.96 2.96 -0.08
CA ALA A 95 12.78 1.79 0.25
C ALA A 95 12.85 0.78 -0.91
N PHE A 96 12.13 1.01 -2.01
CA PHE A 96 12.28 0.23 -3.23
C PHE A 96 13.57 0.61 -3.96
N SER A 97 14.57 -0.27 -3.95
CA SER A 97 15.86 -0.06 -4.63
C SER A 97 16.41 -1.38 -5.17
N LYS A 98 17.17 -1.30 -6.27
CA LYS A 98 17.89 -2.45 -6.85
C LYS A 98 19.00 -2.99 -5.94
N ASP A 99 19.47 -2.19 -4.99
CA ASP A 99 20.52 -2.58 -4.05
C ASP A 99 20.00 -3.38 -2.85
N LYS A 100 18.67 -3.51 -2.73
CA LYS A 100 18.01 -4.25 -1.65
C LYS A 100 17.48 -5.58 -2.15
N THR A 101 17.51 -6.60 -1.28
CA THR A 101 16.93 -7.91 -1.57
C THR A 101 15.50 -7.97 -1.07
N PHE A 102 14.55 -8.31 -1.95
CA PHE A 102 13.15 -8.53 -1.59
C PHE A 102 12.82 -10.02 -1.58
N LYS A 103 12.25 -10.49 -0.48
CA LYS A 103 11.79 -11.86 -0.27
C LYS A 103 10.32 -11.88 0.13
N ARG A 104 9.64 -13.00 -0.10
CA ARG A 104 8.23 -13.18 0.22
C ARG A 104 8.00 -14.48 0.98
N LEU A 105 7.36 -14.35 2.15
CA LEU A 105 6.81 -15.47 2.91
C LEU A 105 5.37 -15.74 2.45
N TRP A 106 5.15 -16.72 1.60
CA TRP A 106 3.80 -17.01 1.07
C TRP A 106 3.17 -18.22 1.76
N ILE A 107 2.49 -17.98 2.89
CA ILE A 107 1.82 -19.01 3.69
C ILE A 107 0.39 -18.58 4.04
N ASN A 108 -0.49 -19.56 4.24
CA ASN A 108 -1.90 -19.37 4.61
C ASN A 108 -2.26 -19.99 5.97
N SER A 109 -1.26 -20.40 6.77
CA SER A 109 -1.44 -21.00 8.09
C SER A 109 -0.50 -20.36 9.10
N LEU A 110 -1.00 -20.16 10.31
CA LEU A 110 -0.25 -19.62 11.45
C LEU A 110 0.36 -20.73 12.33
N GLU A 111 0.25 -21.99 11.92
CA GLU A 111 0.90 -23.10 12.60
C GLU A 111 2.43 -22.92 12.59
N LYS A 112 3.06 -23.14 13.75
CA LYS A 112 4.48 -22.89 13.95
C LYS A 112 5.36 -23.59 12.90
N ASP A 113 5.05 -24.83 12.56
CA ASP A 113 5.84 -25.61 11.60
C ASP A 113 5.68 -25.09 10.17
N VAL A 114 4.49 -24.61 9.80
CA VAL A 114 4.24 -23.96 8.51
C VAL A 114 4.99 -22.64 8.42
N ILE A 115 4.97 -21.82 9.47
CA ILE A 115 5.73 -20.57 9.53
C ILE A 115 7.23 -20.85 9.37
N ARG A 116 7.79 -21.79 10.15
CA ARG A 116 9.22 -22.13 10.07
C ARG A 116 9.60 -22.66 8.69
N SER A 117 8.82 -23.57 8.13
CA SER A 117 9.04 -24.10 6.77
C SER A 117 8.92 -23.01 5.71
N GLY A 118 7.99 -22.06 5.87
CA GLY A 118 7.83 -20.92 4.98
C GLY A 118 9.05 -19.99 4.98
N PHE A 119 9.60 -19.70 6.16
CA PHE A 119 10.83 -18.89 6.27
C PHE A 119 12.07 -19.60 5.73
N GLN A 120 12.11 -20.94 5.74
CA GLN A 120 13.17 -21.71 5.08
C GLN A 120 13.08 -21.66 3.56
N ASN A 121 11.86 -21.47 3.02
CA ASN A 121 11.57 -21.54 1.59
C ASN A 121 11.04 -20.20 1.03
N LEU A 122 11.63 -19.08 1.47
CA LEU A 122 11.25 -17.75 1.01
C LEU A 122 11.41 -17.61 -0.51
N GLN A 123 10.36 -17.11 -1.13
CA GLN A 123 10.35 -16.86 -2.56
C GLN A 123 10.92 -15.47 -2.88
N PRO A 124 11.41 -15.23 -4.11
CA PRO A 124 11.73 -13.89 -4.57
C PRO A 124 10.50 -12.96 -4.48
N GLY A 125 10.65 -11.78 -3.86
CA GLY A 125 9.54 -10.83 -3.69
C GLY A 125 8.93 -10.39 -5.01
N MET A 126 9.75 -10.23 -6.04
CA MET A 126 9.30 -9.80 -7.37
C MET A 126 8.35 -10.77 -8.08
N ASN A 127 8.30 -12.04 -7.66
CA ASN A 127 7.34 -13.01 -8.21
C ASN A 127 5.88 -12.62 -7.91
N TYR A 128 5.66 -11.85 -6.84
CA TYR A 128 4.32 -11.47 -6.36
C TYR A 128 3.99 -9.99 -6.62
N TYR A 129 4.97 -9.20 -7.09
CA TYR A 129 4.78 -7.80 -7.47
C TYR A 129 3.63 -7.55 -8.47
N PRO A 130 3.31 -8.47 -9.43
CA PRO A 130 2.14 -8.29 -10.29
C PRO A 130 0.81 -8.17 -9.53
N PHE A 131 0.64 -8.84 -8.38
CA PHE A 131 -0.56 -8.72 -7.56
C PHE A 131 -0.69 -7.33 -6.92
N TYR A 132 0.43 -6.71 -6.54
CA TYR A 132 0.46 -5.31 -6.14
C TYR A 132 0.01 -4.39 -7.28
N GLN A 133 0.54 -4.59 -8.48
CA GLN A 133 0.17 -3.78 -9.65
C GLN A 133 -1.33 -3.92 -9.99
N GLU A 134 -1.87 -5.13 -9.90
CA GLU A 134 -3.29 -5.40 -10.09
C GLU A 134 -4.14 -4.67 -9.03
N ALA A 135 -3.78 -4.79 -7.75
CA ALA A 135 -4.50 -4.15 -6.64
C ALA A 135 -4.48 -2.61 -6.75
N GLN A 136 -3.32 -2.03 -7.08
CA GLN A 136 -3.17 -0.59 -7.31
C GLN A 136 -4.03 -0.11 -8.47
N THR A 137 -4.02 -0.85 -9.59
CA THR A 137 -4.83 -0.50 -10.77
C THR A 137 -6.31 -0.47 -10.42
N ARG A 138 -6.78 -1.45 -9.66
CA ARG A 138 -8.16 -1.48 -9.16
C ARG A 138 -8.45 -0.30 -8.24
N GLN A 139 -7.56 -0.01 -7.29
CA GLN A 139 -7.76 1.09 -6.33
C GLN A 139 -7.87 2.45 -7.05
N ILE A 140 -7.04 2.67 -8.09
CA ILE A 140 -7.10 3.87 -8.93
C ILE A 140 -8.41 3.93 -9.72
N ALA A 141 -8.86 2.81 -10.29
CA ALA A 141 -10.12 2.75 -11.03
C ALA A 141 -11.33 3.05 -10.12
N ASP A 142 -11.37 2.46 -8.93
CA ASP A 142 -12.41 2.70 -7.93
C ASP A 142 -12.40 4.17 -7.47
N TRP A 143 -11.21 4.75 -7.24
CA TRP A 143 -11.06 6.17 -6.91
C TRP A 143 -11.55 7.08 -8.02
N LEU A 144 -11.18 6.81 -9.27
CA LEU A 144 -11.63 7.59 -10.44
C LEU A 144 -13.14 7.60 -10.56
N ILE A 145 -13.77 6.43 -10.45
CA ILE A 145 -15.23 6.31 -10.55
C ILE A 145 -15.89 7.00 -9.34
N GLY A 146 -15.42 6.72 -8.13
CA GLY A 146 -16.00 7.28 -6.90
C GLY A 146 -15.90 8.80 -6.83
N MET A 147 -14.72 9.35 -7.11
CA MET A 147 -14.47 10.79 -7.05
C MET A 147 -15.16 11.57 -8.16
N ASN A 148 -15.67 10.91 -9.21
CA ASN A 148 -16.43 11.59 -10.26
C ASN A 148 -17.94 11.35 -10.17
N ALA A 149 -18.35 10.09 -10.01
CA ALA A 149 -19.75 9.72 -10.00
C ALA A 149 -20.46 10.23 -8.74
N SER A 150 -19.85 10.07 -7.55
CA SER A 150 -20.49 10.53 -6.31
C SER A 150 -20.74 12.04 -6.31
N PRO A 151 -19.76 12.92 -6.64
CA PRO A 151 -20.03 14.35 -6.73
C PRO A 151 -21.02 14.71 -7.82
N LEU A 152 -20.93 14.06 -8.99
CA LEU A 152 -21.85 14.30 -10.10
C LEU A 152 -23.30 14.07 -9.67
N TYR A 153 -23.61 12.91 -9.08
CA TYR A 153 -24.97 12.60 -8.65
C TYR A 153 -25.41 13.47 -7.46
N THR A 154 -24.57 13.67 -6.45
CA THR A 154 -24.89 14.50 -5.29
C THR A 154 -25.24 15.93 -5.70
N LEU A 155 -24.42 16.58 -6.54
CA LEU A 155 -24.66 17.95 -6.99
C LEU A 155 -25.93 18.06 -7.86
N ASN A 156 -26.18 17.09 -8.74
CA ASN A 156 -27.39 17.07 -9.56
C ASN A 156 -28.68 16.87 -8.72
N LEU A 157 -28.63 16.06 -7.66
CA LEU A 157 -29.77 15.84 -6.77
C LEU A 157 -30.06 17.08 -5.91
N GLN A 158 -29.00 17.72 -5.38
CA GLN A 158 -29.13 18.97 -4.63
C GLN A 158 -29.78 20.08 -5.45
N GLN A 159 -29.43 20.21 -6.75
CA GLN A 159 -30.08 21.17 -7.66
C GLN A 159 -31.58 20.91 -7.85
N LYS A 160 -32.03 19.67 -7.66
CA LYS A 160 -33.44 19.26 -7.73
C LYS A 160 -34.15 19.32 -6.38
N GLY A 161 -33.47 19.75 -5.32
CA GLY A 161 -34.03 19.84 -3.97
C GLY A 161 -34.19 18.50 -3.26
N VAL A 162 -33.42 17.48 -3.66
CA VAL A 162 -33.35 16.15 -3.02
C VAL A 162 -32.12 16.06 -2.14
#